data_AF-A0A958AH20-F1
#
_entry.id   AF-A0A958AH20-F1
#
_cell.length_a   1.000
_cell.length_b   1.000
_cell.length_c   1.000
_cell.angle_alpha   90.00
_cell.angle_beta   90.00
_cell.angle_gamma   90.00
#
_symmetry.space_group_name_H-M   'P 1'
#
loop_
_entity.id
_entity.type
_entity.pdbx_description
1 polymer ?
#
loop_
_entity_poly.entity_id
_entity_poly.type
_entity_poly.pdbx_seq_one_letter_code
_entity_poly.pdbx_strand_id
1 'polypeptide(L)'
;MTSTAAVAENTNPDRTGAAIREVVELAGGMDWLEAGQTVVIKPALNSAGKFPFTASPASCAELVRMCLERGAAMVFVADEMGFEHTMLKHWKTGKYAGYENDRTVQSFRETGIADAVNQVADELDARDRIHITTFREDGWRKHEFTDQDSTLSRAWVRKQLRQADELSSGRKARRAYIPRLFDGRYVPQIVAPRSRQAVSGLWVPILLDKADHIINVFRISTHVWSQFTMAIKNWIGIMRPDDRVWMHQLNYLRNNRHIVNGLGHDHPIRSEPPYHEQLADLHLPHAEKERLCVADATQIILTGGPDQTDRPFCQTNLVLAASDIIAADVVSLAILRYGTLKAPDGLLGQAEPQPAGWLEAVRSKYKDLRWPEEEHIFRGTDSKLCDPEFSNWDWVAIQRARELGLGAAGPDDLRLVFPEAGAPFEVSREKRAWITEDALRPPQYSLKRNS
;
A
#
# COMPACT_ATOMS: atom_id res chain seq x y z
N MET A 1 -14.57 18.15 0.87
CA MET A 1 -15.16 17.06 0.05
C MET A 1 -15.42 15.91 0.99
N THR A 2 -16.59 15.29 0.92
CA THR A 2 -16.91 14.14 1.77
C THR A 2 -16.32 12.89 1.13
N SER A 3 -15.47 12.19 1.88
CA SER A 3 -14.90 10.90 1.50
C SER A 3 -15.93 9.79 1.72
N THR A 4 -15.97 8.80 0.83
CA THR A 4 -16.90 7.67 0.94
C THR A 4 -16.13 6.36 0.99
N ALA A 5 -16.54 5.45 1.87
CA ALA A 5 -16.12 4.06 1.86
C ALA A 5 -17.35 3.15 1.94
N ALA A 6 -17.47 2.23 0.99
CA ALA A 6 -18.54 1.27 0.89
C ALA A 6 -18.03 -0.14 1.22
N VAL A 7 -18.79 -0.87 2.04
CA VAL A 7 -18.46 -2.25 2.44
C VAL A 7 -19.64 -3.16 2.17
N ALA A 8 -19.38 -4.29 1.52
CA ALA A 8 -20.37 -5.35 1.29
C ALA A 8 -19.85 -6.70 1.77
N GLU A 9 -20.75 -7.66 2.02
CA GLU A 9 -20.40 -9.00 2.50
C GLU A 9 -20.64 -10.05 1.41
N ASN A 10 -19.59 -10.80 1.06
CA ASN A 10 -19.62 -11.87 0.09
C ASN A 10 -19.06 -13.17 0.67
N THR A 11 -19.93 -14.16 0.84
CA THR A 11 -19.58 -15.51 1.29
C THR A 11 -19.41 -16.51 0.14
N ASN A 12 -19.69 -16.08 -1.10
CA ASN A 12 -19.58 -16.93 -2.29
C ASN A 12 -18.46 -16.42 -3.22
N PRO A 13 -17.32 -17.13 -3.32
CA PRO A 13 -16.21 -16.74 -4.19
C PRO A 13 -16.62 -16.48 -5.65
N ASP A 14 -17.61 -17.19 -6.18
CA ASP A 14 -18.08 -17.03 -7.57
C ASP A 14 -18.77 -15.68 -7.81
N ARG A 15 -19.20 -15.01 -6.74
CA ARG A 15 -19.87 -13.71 -6.79
C ARG A 15 -18.95 -12.54 -6.45
N THR A 16 -17.65 -12.76 -6.33
CA THR A 16 -16.68 -11.73 -5.94
C THR A 16 -16.71 -10.52 -6.88
N GLY A 17 -16.73 -10.73 -8.21
CA GLY A 17 -16.85 -9.63 -9.17
C GLY A 17 -18.12 -8.80 -8.94
N ALA A 18 -19.28 -9.45 -8.79
CA ALA A 18 -20.53 -8.74 -8.51
C ALA A 18 -20.51 -7.99 -7.17
N ALA A 19 -19.86 -8.52 -6.13
CA ALA A 19 -19.69 -7.83 -4.86
C ALA A 19 -18.77 -6.60 -4.99
N ILE A 20 -17.70 -6.70 -5.80
CA ILE A 20 -16.80 -5.58 -6.11
C ILE A 20 -17.56 -4.47 -6.84
N ARG A 21 -18.37 -4.82 -7.84
CA ARG A 21 -19.24 -3.84 -8.51
C ARG A 21 -20.17 -3.14 -7.54
N GLU A 22 -20.84 -3.88 -6.66
CA GLU A 22 -21.74 -3.33 -5.65
C GLU A 22 -21.06 -2.26 -4.79
N VAL A 23 -19.88 -2.55 -4.22
CA VAL A 23 -19.18 -1.55 -3.40
C VAL A 23 -18.68 -0.36 -4.21
N VAL A 24 -18.28 -0.55 -5.47
CA VAL A 24 -17.86 0.57 -6.33
C VAL A 24 -19.05 1.50 -6.60
N GLU A 25 -20.22 0.98 -6.94
CA GLU A 25 -21.43 1.79 -7.16
C GLU A 25 -21.87 2.51 -5.88
N LEU A 26 -21.86 1.82 -4.73
CA LEU A 26 -22.17 2.42 -3.42
C LEU A 26 -21.15 3.51 -3.01
N ALA A 27 -19.89 3.39 -3.43
CA ALA A 27 -18.85 4.38 -3.19
C ALA A 27 -18.95 5.61 -4.12
N GLY A 28 -19.90 5.63 -5.07
CA GLY A 28 -20.12 6.74 -6.01
C GLY A 28 -19.87 6.39 -7.48
N GLY A 29 -19.58 5.12 -7.80
CA GLY A 29 -19.43 4.62 -9.15
C GLY A 29 -18.17 5.13 -9.88
N MET A 30 -18.22 5.04 -11.21
CA MET A 30 -17.13 5.45 -12.11
C MET A 30 -17.55 6.58 -13.06
N ASP A 31 -18.46 7.47 -12.64
CA ASP A 31 -18.95 8.57 -13.49
C ASP A 31 -17.85 9.58 -13.86
N TRP A 32 -16.71 9.56 -13.16
CA TRP A 32 -15.50 10.31 -13.50
C TRP A 32 -14.78 9.80 -14.76
N LEU A 33 -15.09 8.60 -15.23
CA LEU A 33 -14.51 8.00 -16.43
C LEU A 33 -15.36 8.31 -17.66
N GLU A 34 -14.82 9.13 -18.55
CA GLU A 34 -15.43 9.46 -19.84
C GLU A 34 -14.93 8.50 -20.94
N ALA A 35 -15.78 8.26 -21.94
CA ALA A 35 -15.41 7.42 -23.09
C ALA A 35 -14.19 8.01 -23.83
N GLY A 36 -13.25 7.14 -24.19
CA GLY A 36 -12.00 7.52 -24.85
C GLY A 36 -10.82 7.78 -23.89
N GLN A 37 -11.04 7.80 -22.57
CA GLN A 37 -9.98 8.01 -21.59
C GLN A 37 -9.20 6.73 -21.26
N THR A 38 -8.00 6.91 -20.73
CA THR A 38 -7.09 5.84 -20.32
C THR A 38 -7.11 5.63 -18.81
N VAL A 39 -7.25 4.37 -18.39
CA VAL A 39 -7.23 3.99 -16.97
C VAL A 39 -6.01 3.13 -16.67
N VAL A 40 -5.34 3.39 -15.55
CA VAL A 40 -4.36 2.46 -14.96
C VAL A 40 -4.98 1.81 -13.73
N ILE A 41 -5.11 0.49 -13.77
CA ILE A 41 -5.44 -0.33 -12.61
C ILE A 41 -4.11 -0.82 -12.03
N LYS A 42 -3.87 -0.46 -10.77
CA LYS A 42 -2.67 -0.84 -10.01
C LYS A 42 -3.05 -1.88 -8.97
N PRO A 43 -2.88 -3.18 -9.24
CA PRO A 43 -3.07 -4.22 -8.24
C PRO A 43 -1.88 -4.37 -7.30
N ALA A 44 -2.13 -4.83 -6.07
CA ALA A 44 -1.09 -5.30 -5.18
C ALA A 44 -0.49 -6.60 -5.73
N LEU A 45 0.69 -6.52 -6.36
CA LEU A 45 1.37 -7.65 -6.97
C LEU A 45 2.84 -7.71 -6.54
N ASN A 46 3.07 -7.90 -5.23
CA ASN A 46 4.43 -7.94 -4.72
C ASN A 46 5.15 -9.27 -4.96
N SER A 47 4.45 -10.38 -5.20
CA SER A 47 5.06 -11.69 -5.46
C SER A 47 4.21 -12.52 -6.41
N ALA A 48 4.58 -13.77 -6.64
CA ALA A 48 3.76 -14.73 -7.38
C ALA A 48 2.68 -15.42 -6.51
N GLY A 49 2.58 -15.05 -5.22
CA GLY A 49 1.59 -15.63 -4.32
C GLY A 49 0.17 -15.30 -4.76
N LYS A 50 -0.71 -16.30 -4.82
CA LYS A 50 -2.14 -16.09 -5.11
C LYS A 50 -2.82 -15.29 -4.00
N PHE A 51 -3.97 -14.70 -4.30
CA PHE A 51 -4.85 -14.11 -3.29
C PHE A 51 -4.98 -15.02 -2.06
N PRO A 52 -4.88 -14.48 -0.82
CA PRO A 52 -4.77 -13.07 -0.45
C PRO A 52 -3.33 -12.52 -0.32
N PHE A 53 -2.30 -13.20 -0.85
CA PHE A 53 -0.95 -12.63 -0.90
C PHE A 53 -0.84 -11.47 -1.91
N THR A 54 -1.64 -11.49 -2.98
CA THR A 54 -1.76 -10.42 -3.96
C THR A 54 -3.23 -10.01 -4.11
N ALA A 55 -3.49 -8.99 -4.93
CA ALA A 55 -4.86 -8.59 -5.27
C ALA A 55 -5.65 -9.76 -5.89
N SER A 56 -6.95 -9.78 -5.62
CA SER A 56 -7.84 -10.80 -6.17
C SER A 56 -7.95 -10.68 -7.69
N PRO A 57 -7.76 -11.78 -8.46
CA PRO A 57 -8.00 -11.81 -9.90
C PRO A 57 -9.42 -11.34 -10.26
N ALA A 58 -10.42 -11.73 -9.47
CA ALA A 58 -11.81 -11.35 -9.69
C ALA A 58 -12.04 -9.83 -9.56
N SER A 59 -11.35 -9.17 -8.61
CA SER A 59 -11.42 -7.71 -8.47
C SER A 59 -10.80 -7.00 -9.67
N CYS A 60 -9.62 -7.46 -10.12
CA CYS A 60 -8.96 -6.86 -11.28
C CYS A 60 -9.80 -7.02 -12.54
N ALA A 61 -10.33 -8.22 -12.78
CA ALA A 61 -11.19 -8.52 -13.92
C ALA A 61 -12.47 -7.68 -13.92
N GLU A 62 -13.15 -7.56 -12.78
CA GLU A 62 -14.37 -6.75 -12.70
C GLU A 62 -14.10 -5.27 -12.94
N LEU A 63 -13.02 -4.72 -12.38
CA LEU A 63 -12.68 -3.32 -12.58
C LEU A 63 -12.29 -3.02 -14.04
N VAL A 64 -11.58 -3.94 -14.70
CA VAL A 64 -11.33 -3.85 -16.16
C VAL A 64 -12.65 -3.84 -16.92
N ARG A 65 -13.56 -4.77 -16.61
CA ARG A 65 -14.90 -4.85 -17.23
C ARG A 65 -15.66 -3.54 -17.07
N MET A 66 -15.75 -3.00 -15.85
CA MET A 66 -16.43 -1.73 -15.57
C MET A 66 -15.81 -0.56 -16.35
N CYS A 67 -14.48 -0.49 -16.46
CA CYS A 67 -13.81 0.55 -17.25
C CYS A 67 -14.15 0.45 -18.74
N LEU A 68 -14.16 -0.77 -19.30
CA LEU A 68 -14.48 -1.01 -20.71
C LEU A 68 -15.95 -0.74 -21.04
N GLU A 69 -16.88 -1.12 -20.15
CA GLU A 69 -18.32 -0.81 -20.24
C GLU A 69 -18.57 0.71 -20.28
N ARG A 70 -17.76 1.49 -19.57
CA ARG A 70 -17.78 2.97 -19.59
C ARG A 70 -17.08 3.58 -20.83
N GLY A 71 -16.49 2.77 -21.68
CA GLY A 71 -15.87 3.21 -22.93
C GLY A 71 -14.42 3.65 -22.82
N ALA A 72 -13.66 3.20 -21.80
CA ALA A 72 -12.22 3.49 -21.71
C ALA A 72 -11.49 3.09 -22.99
N ALA A 73 -10.68 3.98 -23.58
CA ALA A 73 -9.92 3.66 -24.78
C ALA A 73 -8.85 2.60 -24.51
N MET A 74 -8.24 2.66 -23.32
CA MET A 74 -7.17 1.76 -22.92
C MET A 74 -7.23 1.54 -21.41
N VAL A 75 -7.09 0.28 -20.98
CA VAL A 75 -6.98 -0.12 -19.58
C VAL A 75 -5.64 -0.82 -19.38
N PHE A 76 -4.74 -0.18 -18.65
CA PHE A 76 -3.48 -0.78 -18.23
C PHE A 76 -3.67 -1.50 -16.89
N VAL A 77 -3.19 -2.73 -16.77
CA VAL A 77 -3.10 -3.43 -15.49
C VAL A 77 -1.61 -3.55 -15.15
N ALA A 78 -1.12 -2.71 -14.24
CA ALA A 78 0.31 -2.55 -14.05
C ALA A 78 0.75 -2.47 -12.59
N ASP A 79 1.84 -3.15 -12.25
CA ASP A 79 2.52 -3.03 -10.97
C ASP A 79 4.03 -3.32 -11.11
N GLU A 80 4.73 -3.52 -9.98
CA GLU A 80 6.10 -4.02 -9.89
C GLU A 80 6.26 -4.96 -8.70
N MET A 81 6.79 -6.16 -8.95
CA MET A 81 7.11 -7.12 -7.89
C MET A 81 7.97 -6.52 -6.79
N GLY A 82 7.82 -7.08 -5.60
CA GLY A 82 8.39 -6.66 -4.33
C GLY A 82 9.91 -6.60 -4.27
N PHE A 83 10.39 -6.02 -3.17
CA PHE A 83 11.77 -5.63 -2.99
C PHE A 83 12.76 -6.80 -3.21
N GLU A 84 12.44 -7.98 -2.69
CA GLU A 84 13.19 -9.23 -2.83
C GLU A 84 13.44 -9.61 -4.30
N HIS A 85 12.44 -9.43 -5.16
CA HIS A 85 12.55 -9.70 -6.59
C HIS A 85 13.33 -8.60 -7.33
N THR A 86 13.42 -7.40 -6.76
CA THR A 86 14.20 -6.27 -7.32
C THR A 86 15.72 -6.29 -7.07
N MET A 87 16.23 -7.23 -6.26
CA MET A 87 17.64 -7.23 -5.81
C MET A 87 18.64 -7.92 -6.77
N LEU A 88 18.17 -8.57 -7.85
CA LEU A 88 19.02 -9.19 -8.88
C LEU A 88 19.68 -8.13 -9.79
N LYS A 89 20.87 -8.43 -10.35
CA LYS A 89 21.73 -7.45 -11.08
C LYS A 89 21.04 -6.67 -12.20
N HIS A 90 20.13 -7.28 -12.96
CA HIS A 90 19.42 -6.59 -14.05
C HIS A 90 18.32 -5.64 -13.53
N TRP A 91 17.74 -5.94 -12.36
CA TRP A 91 16.63 -5.19 -11.76
C TRP A 91 17.09 -3.91 -11.08
N LYS A 92 18.33 -3.87 -10.58
CA LYS A 92 18.96 -2.67 -10.01
C LYS A 92 18.99 -1.47 -10.96
N THR A 93 18.86 -1.71 -12.27
CA THR A 93 18.92 -0.67 -13.29
C THR A 93 17.54 -0.18 -13.75
N GLY A 94 16.44 -0.82 -13.32
CA GLY A 94 15.09 -0.49 -13.79
C GLY A 94 14.84 -0.80 -15.27
N LYS A 95 15.69 -1.61 -15.91
CA LYS A 95 15.51 -2.00 -17.32
C LYS A 95 14.41 -3.05 -17.46
N TYR A 96 13.55 -2.85 -18.45
CA TYR A 96 12.57 -3.85 -18.87
C TYR A 96 13.26 -5.06 -19.52
N ALA A 97 12.91 -6.26 -19.08
CA ALA A 97 13.47 -7.50 -19.62
C ALA A 97 12.77 -7.98 -20.91
N GLY A 98 11.72 -7.27 -21.35
CA GLY A 98 10.78 -7.70 -22.38
C GLY A 98 9.65 -8.53 -21.78
N TYR A 99 8.49 -8.48 -22.42
CA TYR A 99 7.22 -8.99 -21.89
C TYR A 99 7.29 -10.41 -21.34
N GLU A 100 7.86 -11.34 -22.09
CA GLU A 100 7.94 -12.76 -21.68
C GLU A 100 8.93 -13.04 -20.56
N ASN A 101 9.98 -12.21 -20.44
CA ASN A 101 11.08 -12.44 -19.50
C ASN A 101 10.95 -11.59 -18.23
N ASP A 102 10.00 -10.66 -18.19
CA ASP A 102 9.78 -9.81 -17.03
C ASP A 102 9.06 -10.58 -15.91
N ARG A 103 9.64 -10.60 -14.70
CA ARG A 103 9.05 -11.39 -13.60
C ARG A 103 7.74 -10.80 -13.12
N THR A 104 7.53 -9.49 -13.22
CA THR A 104 6.24 -8.89 -12.85
C THR A 104 5.14 -9.39 -13.80
N VAL A 105 5.42 -9.43 -15.10
CA VAL A 105 4.48 -10.00 -16.09
C VAL A 105 4.25 -11.49 -15.83
N GLN A 106 5.28 -12.25 -15.45
CA GLN A 106 5.12 -13.65 -15.06
C GLN A 106 4.26 -13.80 -13.79
N SER A 107 4.46 -12.96 -12.78
CA SER A 107 3.66 -12.96 -11.55
C SER A 107 2.18 -12.67 -11.84
N PHE A 108 1.84 -11.76 -12.76
CA PHE A 108 0.46 -11.57 -13.20
C PHE A 108 -0.18 -12.87 -13.71
N ARG A 109 0.59 -13.73 -14.40
CA ARG A 109 0.13 -15.05 -14.86
C ARG A 109 0.00 -16.04 -13.71
N GLU A 110 1.03 -16.15 -12.86
CA GLU A 110 1.08 -17.11 -11.75
C GLU A 110 -0.01 -16.86 -10.68
N THR A 111 -0.36 -15.59 -10.47
CA THR A 111 -1.45 -15.17 -9.57
C THR A 111 -2.85 -15.39 -10.14
N GLY A 112 -2.96 -15.60 -11.45
CA GLY A 112 -4.23 -15.73 -12.18
C GLY A 112 -4.88 -14.39 -12.57
N ILE A 113 -4.28 -13.25 -12.22
CA ILE A 113 -4.80 -11.93 -12.61
C ILE A 113 -4.80 -11.78 -14.13
N ALA A 114 -3.72 -12.19 -14.81
CA ALA A 114 -3.64 -12.10 -16.26
C ALA A 114 -4.73 -12.92 -16.95
N ASP A 115 -4.96 -14.15 -16.48
CA ASP A 115 -5.97 -15.04 -17.07
C ASP A 115 -7.38 -14.47 -16.89
N ALA A 116 -7.71 -13.99 -15.69
CA ALA A 116 -9.01 -13.39 -15.40
C ALA A 116 -9.26 -12.11 -16.22
N VAL A 117 -8.24 -11.26 -16.39
CA VAL A 117 -8.32 -10.05 -17.22
C VAL A 117 -8.41 -10.39 -18.71
N ASN A 118 -7.65 -11.38 -19.19
CA ASN A 118 -7.72 -11.84 -20.58
C ASN A 118 -9.08 -12.45 -20.92
N GLN A 119 -9.73 -13.14 -19.97
CA GLN A 119 -11.08 -13.64 -20.16
C GLN A 119 -12.08 -12.49 -20.39
N VAL A 120 -11.98 -11.40 -19.63
CA VAL A 120 -12.79 -10.18 -19.87
C VAL A 120 -12.52 -9.61 -21.25
N ALA A 121 -11.24 -9.59 -21.67
CA ALA A 121 -10.85 -9.12 -22.98
C ALA A 121 -11.49 -9.94 -24.12
N ASP A 122 -11.59 -11.26 -23.96
CA ASP A 122 -12.26 -12.15 -24.91
C ASP A 122 -13.78 -11.96 -24.91
N GLU A 123 -14.39 -11.90 -23.72
CA GLU A 123 -15.84 -11.72 -23.54
C GLU A 123 -16.35 -10.43 -24.19
N LEU A 124 -15.54 -9.36 -24.15
CA LEU A 124 -15.88 -8.04 -24.65
C LEU A 124 -15.26 -7.69 -26.01
N ASP A 125 -14.55 -8.63 -26.64
CA ASP A 125 -13.78 -8.39 -27.88
C ASP A 125 -12.89 -7.13 -27.80
N ALA A 126 -12.11 -7.03 -26.72
CA ALA A 126 -11.39 -5.82 -26.31
C ALA A 126 -9.89 -6.05 -26.02
N ARG A 127 -9.29 -7.08 -26.64
CA ARG A 127 -7.86 -7.41 -26.45
C ARG A 127 -6.91 -6.28 -26.82
N ASP A 128 -7.28 -5.45 -27.78
CA ASP A 128 -6.51 -4.27 -28.22
C ASP A 128 -6.65 -3.07 -27.27
N ARG A 129 -7.58 -3.13 -26.30
CA ARG A 129 -7.87 -2.07 -25.33
C ARG A 129 -7.40 -2.40 -23.91
N ILE A 130 -6.73 -3.54 -23.70
CA ILE A 130 -6.19 -3.96 -22.41
C ILE A 130 -4.69 -4.24 -22.55
N HIS A 131 -3.90 -3.73 -21.61
CA HIS A 131 -2.46 -4.01 -21.55
C HIS A 131 -2.01 -4.35 -20.13
N ILE A 132 -1.68 -5.63 -19.89
CA ILE A 132 -1.13 -6.09 -18.60
C ILE A 132 0.39 -5.88 -18.65
N THR A 133 0.98 -5.10 -17.75
CA THR A 133 2.40 -4.77 -17.86
C THR A 133 3.09 -4.46 -16.53
N THR A 134 4.37 -4.16 -16.60
CA THR A 134 5.24 -3.70 -15.52
C THR A 134 5.52 -2.22 -15.73
N PHE A 135 5.65 -1.43 -14.65
CA PHE A 135 6.05 -0.02 -14.77
C PHE A 135 7.42 0.17 -15.46
N ARG A 136 8.26 -0.86 -15.53
CA ARG A 136 9.53 -0.88 -16.31
C ARG A 136 9.36 -0.63 -17.80
N GLU A 137 8.24 -1.02 -18.39
CA GLU A 137 8.10 -1.02 -19.85
C GLU A 137 8.24 0.39 -20.43
N ASP A 138 7.56 1.36 -19.81
CA ASP A 138 7.69 2.77 -20.15
C ASP A 138 8.84 3.47 -19.41
N GLY A 139 9.37 2.83 -18.38
CA GLY A 139 10.40 3.38 -17.51
C GLY A 139 9.87 4.45 -16.57
N TRP A 140 10.79 5.23 -16.01
CA TRP A 140 10.50 6.23 -14.99
C TRP A 140 10.97 7.61 -15.39
N ARG A 141 10.19 8.62 -15.00
CA ARG A 141 10.61 10.02 -14.98
C ARG A 141 10.88 10.48 -13.56
N LYS A 142 11.70 11.51 -13.42
CA LYS A 142 11.94 12.15 -12.13
C LYS A 142 10.78 13.10 -11.83
N HIS A 143 10.08 12.90 -10.73
CA HIS A 143 9.19 13.88 -10.13
C HIS A 143 9.99 14.64 -9.07
N GLU A 144 10.18 15.94 -9.25
CA GLU A 144 10.92 16.79 -8.32
C GLU A 144 9.96 17.40 -7.30
N PHE A 145 10.35 17.38 -6.02
CA PHE A 145 9.60 18.05 -4.98
C PHE A 145 10.05 19.51 -4.90
N THR A 146 9.10 20.43 -4.99
CA THR A 146 9.35 21.88 -4.96
C THR A 146 9.60 22.40 -3.54
N ASP A 147 9.17 21.67 -2.51
CA ASP A 147 9.22 22.10 -1.11
C ASP A 147 10.13 21.24 -0.22
N GLN A 148 10.62 21.84 0.87
CA GLN A 148 11.48 21.17 1.85
C GLN A 148 10.73 20.22 2.80
N ASP A 149 9.41 20.11 2.68
CA ASP A 149 8.55 19.39 3.64
C ASP A 149 8.15 17.98 3.21
N SER A 150 8.66 17.49 2.07
CA SER A 150 8.52 16.07 1.73
C SER A 150 9.38 15.21 2.66
N THR A 151 8.77 14.15 3.19
CA THR A 151 9.41 13.13 4.01
C THR A 151 10.38 12.27 3.19
N LEU A 152 10.26 12.31 1.86
CA LEU A 152 11.20 11.70 0.93
C LEU A 152 12.44 12.56 0.69
N SER A 153 12.50 13.80 1.21
CA SER A 153 13.68 14.66 1.01
C SER A 153 14.87 14.24 1.85
N ARG A 154 16.09 14.41 1.30
CA ARG A 154 17.33 14.13 2.04
C ARG A 154 17.48 14.99 3.29
N ALA A 155 17.02 16.25 3.24
CA ALA A 155 17.08 17.18 4.35
C ALA A 155 16.21 16.68 5.51
N TRP A 156 14.97 16.28 5.22
CA TRP A 156 14.06 15.70 6.19
C TRP A 156 14.63 14.42 6.81
N VAL A 157 15.06 13.45 5.98
CA VAL A 157 15.60 12.17 6.49
C VAL A 157 16.79 12.42 7.43
N ARG A 158 17.70 13.33 7.06
CA ARG A 158 18.83 13.70 7.92
C ARG A 158 18.41 14.34 9.23
N LYS A 159 17.37 15.18 9.25
CA LYS A 159 16.81 15.77 10.47
C LYS A 159 16.30 14.65 11.39
N GLN A 160 15.55 13.69 10.84
CA GLN A 160 15.03 12.55 11.59
C GLN A 160 16.14 11.64 12.16
N LEU A 161 17.23 11.44 11.41
CA LEU A 161 18.36 10.62 11.85
C LEU A 161 19.16 11.20 13.02
N ARG A 162 19.05 12.50 13.33
CA ARG A 162 19.77 13.12 14.46
C ARG A 162 19.34 12.59 15.83
N GLN A 163 18.12 12.06 15.94
CA GLN A 163 17.54 11.52 17.18
C GLN A 163 17.33 10.00 17.14
N ALA A 164 18.04 9.30 16.24
CA ALA A 164 18.01 7.84 16.17
C ALA A 164 18.42 7.23 17.51
N ASP A 165 17.67 6.22 17.97
CA ASP A 165 17.97 5.52 19.21
C ASP A 165 19.37 4.88 19.16
N GLU A 166 20.01 4.79 20.33
CA GLU A 166 21.16 3.90 20.49
C GLU A 166 20.68 2.46 20.33
N LEU A 167 21.44 1.64 19.59
CA LEU A 167 21.12 0.23 19.46
C LEU A 167 21.19 -0.43 20.84
N SER A 168 20.46 -1.52 21.06
CA SER A 168 20.51 -2.32 22.29
C SER A 168 21.92 -2.74 22.74
N SER A 169 22.91 -2.64 21.83
CA SER A 169 24.34 -2.79 22.11
C SER A 169 25.03 -1.60 22.82
N GLY A 170 24.31 -0.54 23.21
CA GLY A 170 24.90 0.67 23.83
C GLY A 170 25.76 1.52 22.87
N ARG A 171 25.72 1.21 21.57
CA ARG A 171 26.38 1.99 20.52
C ARG A 171 25.37 2.97 19.96
N LYS A 172 25.73 4.26 19.87
CA LYS A 172 25.05 5.20 18.96
C LYS A 172 24.95 4.53 17.61
N ALA A 173 23.74 4.43 17.07
CA ALA A 173 23.54 3.93 15.73
C ALA A 173 24.25 4.92 14.77
N ARG A 174 25.54 4.72 14.51
CA ARG A 174 26.27 5.36 13.40
C ARG A 174 25.71 4.74 12.14
N ARG A 175 24.50 5.17 11.76
CA ARG A 175 23.79 4.65 10.59
C ARG A 175 24.40 5.31 9.36
N ALA A 176 25.06 4.51 8.52
CA ALA A 176 25.45 4.95 7.20
C ALA A 176 24.18 5.11 6.35
N TYR A 177 23.53 6.27 6.46
CA TYR A 177 22.48 6.65 5.51
C TYR A 177 23.16 6.99 4.18
N ILE A 178 22.89 6.17 3.18
CA ILE A 178 23.37 6.39 1.83
C ILE A 178 22.29 7.20 1.10
N PRO A 179 22.52 8.49 0.79
CA PRO A 179 21.56 9.26 0.02
C PRO A 179 21.42 8.68 -1.39
N ARG A 180 20.27 8.89 -2.04
CA ARG A 180 20.11 8.56 -3.46
C ARG A 180 21.14 9.33 -4.28
N LEU A 181 21.54 8.75 -5.41
CA LEU A 181 22.55 9.34 -6.28
C LEU A 181 22.18 10.77 -6.71
N PHE A 182 20.89 11.02 -6.95
CA PHE A 182 20.36 12.33 -7.32
C PHE A 182 20.09 13.27 -6.15
N ASP A 183 20.21 12.82 -4.89
CA ASP A 183 20.14 13.68 -3.70
C ASP A 183 21.54 14.24 -3.31
N GLY A 184 22.60 13.88 -4.04
CA GLY A 184 24.00 14.25 -3.77
C GLY A 184 24.39 15.68 -4.14
N ARG A 185 25.39 16.28 -3.47
CA ARG A 185 25.92 17.63 -3.86
C ARG A 185 26.58 17.65 -5.25
N TYR A 186 26.94 16.48 -5.76
CA TYR A 186 27.57 16.27 -7.06
C TYR A 186 26.87 15.10 -7.75
N VAL A 187 26.17 15.38 -8.85
CA VAL A 187 25.88 14.37 -9.88
C VAL A 187 27.16 14.26 -10.72
N PRO A 188 27.80 13.08 -10.84
CA PRO A 188 29.01 12.94 -11.65
C PRO A 188 28.75 13.43 -13.09
N GLN A 189 29.70 14.17 -13.68
CA GLN A 189 29.54 14.75 -15.03
C GLN A 189 29.23 13.72 -16.14
N ILE A 190 29.48 12.44 -15.87
CA ILE A 190 29.15 11.30 -16.73
C ILE A 190 27.62 11.12 -16.90
N VAL A 191 26.80 11.68 -15.99
CA VAL A 191 25.34 11.52 -15.97
C VAL A 191 24.60 12.81 -16.37
N ALA A 192 25.22 13.99 -16.24
CA ALA A 192 24.65 15.25 -16.72
C ALA A 192 25.74 16.33 -16.98
N PRO A 193 25.64 17.14 -18.06
CA PRO A 193 26.71 18.08 -18.47
C PRO A 193 26.90 19.31 -17.58
N ARG A 194 26.02 19.56 -16.61
CA ARG A 194 26.10 20.70 -15.68
C ARG A 194 25.74 20.23 -14.28
N SER A 195 26.51 20.68 -13.29
CA SER A 195 26.22 20.49 -11.86
C SER A 195 24.90 21.17 -11.51
N ARG A 196 23.76 20.52 -11.79
CA ARG A 196 22.48 20.90 -11.22
C ARG A 196 22.54 20.65 -9.72
N GLN A 197 22.08 21.63 -8.95
CA GLN A 197 21.79 21.44 -7.54
C GLN A 197 20.89 20.21 -7.40
N ALA A 198 21.22 19.27 -6.52
CA ALA A 198 20.36 18.12 -6.26
C ALA A 198 19.02 18.61 -5.71
N VAL A 199 17.97 18.43 -6.51
CA VAL A 199 16.58 18.60 -6.11
C VAL A 199 16.06 17.24 -5.66
N SER A 200 15.52 17.18 -4.45
CA SER A 200 14.87 15.98 -3.93
C SER A 200 13.68 15.62 -4.80
N GLY A 201 13.40 14.33 -4.90
CA GLY A 201 12.37 13.82 -5.79
C GLY A 201 12.16 12.32 -5.62
N LEU A 202 11.34 11.78 -6.51
CA LEU A 202 11.04 10.35 -6.63
C LEU A 202 11.03 9.98 -8.11
N TRP A 203 11.56 8.81 -8.46
CA TRP A 203 11.31 8.24 -9.78
C TRP A 203 9.90 7.64 -9.82
N VAL A 204 9.07 8.15 -10.74
CA VAL A 204 7.67 7.79 -10.92
C VAL A 204 7.47 7.18 -12.32
N PRO A 205 6.66 6.12 -12.49
CA PRO A 205 6.46 5.49 -13.79
C PRO A 205 5.89 6.47 -14.81
N ILE A 206 6.45 6.47 -16.02
CA ILE A 206 5.94 7.29 -17.13
C ILE A 206 4.51 6.89 -17.51
N LEU A 207 4.14 5.62 -17.29
CA LEU A 207 2.79 5.14 -17.50
C LEU A 207 1.73 5.97 -16.75
N LEU A 208 2.05 6.52 -15.57
CA LEU A 208 1.11 7.35 -14.81
C LEU A 208 0.83 8.70 -15.49
N ASP A 209 1.69 9.16 -16.39
CA ASP A 209 1.45 10.37 -17.19
C ASP A 209 0.42 10.11 -18.28
N LYS A 210 0.41 8.89 -18.83
CA LYS A 210 -0.51 8.44 -19.88
C LYS A 210 -1.92 8.19 -19.35
N ALA A 211 -2.07 7.95 -18.06
CA ALA A 211 -3.35 7.71 -17.42
C ALA A 211 -4.13 9.02 -17.25
N ASP A 212 -5.43 8.99 -17.56
CA ASP A 212 -6.38 10.02 -17.11
C ASP A 212 -6.82 9.74 -15.67
N HIS A 213 -7.01 8.45 -15.36
CA HIS A 213 -7.46 7.98 -14.05
C HIS A 213 -6.72 6.73 -13.59
N ILE A 214 -6.63 6.57 -12.27
CA ILE A 214 -5.96 5.46 -11.62
C ILE A 214 -6.90 4.81 -10.60
N ILE A 215 -6.96 3.48 -10.63
CA ILE A 215 -7.65 2.65 -9.65
C ILE A 215 -6.61 1.85 -8.86
N ASN A 216 -6.61 2.01 -7.53
CA ASN A 216 -5.70 1.34 -6.62
C ASN A 216 -6.37 0.07 -6.06
N VAL A 217 -5.94 -1.11 -6.53
CA VAL A 217 -6.48 -2.40 -6.08
C VAL A 217 -5.52 -2.99 -5.05
N PHE A 218 -5.85 -2.84 -3.78
CA PHE A 218 -4.97 -3.23 -2.69
C PHE A 218 -5.47 -4.49 -1.97
N ARG A 219 -4.62 -5.09 -1.15
CA ARG A 219 -4.99 -6.18 -0.23
C ARG A 219 -5.02 -5.64 1.20
N ILE A 220 -5.74 -6.31 2.09
CA ILE A 220 -5.75 -5.99 3.52
C ILE A 220 -4.94 -7.06 4.27
N SER A 221 -3.82 -6.65 4.87
CA SER A 221 -2.98 -7.57 5.63
C SER A 221 -2.13 -6.89 6.69
N THR A 222 -1.65 -7.67 7.66
CA THR A 222 -0.43 -7.32 8.40
C THR A 222 0.81 -7.35 7.48
N HIS A 223 1.88 -6.70 7.94
CA HIS A 223 3.18 -6.71 7.28
C HIS A 223 4.29 -6.44 8.31
N VAL A 224 5.37 -7.21 8.23
CA VAL A 224 6.46 -7.24 9.22
C VAL A 224 7.22 -5.92 9.43
N TRP A 225 7.38 -5.10 8.40
CA TRP A 225 8.08 -3.81 8.50
C TRP A 225 7.19 -2.57 8.53
N SER A 226 6.09 -2.58 7.78
CA SER A 226 5.18 -1.45 7.64
C SER A 226 3.93 -1.56 8.51
N GLN A 227 3.89 -2.58 9.38
CA GLN A 227 2.74 -2.99 10.20
C GLN A 227 1.59 -3.55 9.38
N PHE A 228 1.16 -2.83 8.34
CA PHE A 228 0.04 -3.17 7.48
C PHE A 228 0.41 -3.01 5.99
N THR A 229 -0.21 -3.82 5.14
CA THR A 229 -0.32 -3.56 3.70
C THR A 229 -1.77 -3.23 3.41
N MET A 230 -2.00 -2.02 2.91
CA MET A 230 -3.30 -1.47 2.52
C MET A 230 -3.09 -0.46 1.37
N ALA A 231 -4.05 0.42 1.09
CA ALA A 231 -4.06 1.33 -0.05
C ALA A 231 -2.86 2.29 -0.06
N ILE A 232 -2.50 2.91 1.08
CA ILE A 232 -1.38 3.86 1.15
C ILE A 232 -0.06 3.14 0.84
N LYS A 233 0.15 1.94 1.42
CA LYS A 233 1.38 1.17 1.18
C LYS A 233 1.48 0.63 -0.24
N ASN A 234 0.36 0.39 -0.92
CA ASN A 234 0.36 -0.28 -2.22
C ASN A 234 1.29 0.45 -3.21
N TRP A 235 1.46 1.76 -3.08
CA TRP A 235 2.31 2.61 -3.91
C TRP A 235 3.83 2.40 -3.77
N ILE A 236 4.30 1.50 -2.90
CA ILE A 236 5.68 1.01 -2.99
C ILE A 236 5.98 0.37 -4.35
N GLY A 237 4.98 -0.23 -5.00
CA GLY A 237 5.07 -0.80 -6.35
C GLY A 237 5.57 0.19 -7.40
N ILE A 238 5.17 1.47 -7.35
CA ILE A 238 5.55 2.43 -8.39
C ILE A 238 7.01 2.86 -8.34
N MET A 239 7.70 2.61 -7.23
CA MET A 239 9.06 3.10 -7.06
C MET A 239 10.03 2.37 -7.98
N ARG A 240 10.94 3.14 -8.61
CA ARG A 240 12.09 2.55 -9.28
C ARG A 240 12.89 1.70 -8.28
N PRO A 241 13.44 0.54 -8.68
CA PRO A 241 14.11 -0.39 -7.77
C PRO A 241 15.16 0.22 -6.83
N ASP A 242 16.00 1.14 -7.30
CA ASP A 242 17.02 1.79 -6.47
C ASP A 242 16.43 2.78 -5.46
N ASP A 243 15.38 3.52 -5.83
CA ASP A 243 14.61 4.36 -4.91
C ASP A 243 13.90 3.53 -3.85
N ARG A 244 13.35 2.37 -4.25
CA ARG A 244 12.75 1.41 -3.33
C ARG A 244 13.77 0.89 -2.33
N VAL A 245 14.96 0.47 -2.81
CA VAL A 245 16.07 0.03 -1.94
C VAL A 245 16.48 1.13 -0.97
N TRP A 246 16.55 2.37 -1.44
CA TRP A 246 16.84 3.52 -0.59
C TRP A 246 15.81 3.69 0.53
N MET A 247 14.53 3.66 0.21
CA MET A 247 13.45 3.88 1.18
C MET A 247 13.41 2.75 2.23
N HIS A 248 13.66 1.51 1.83
CA HIS A 248 13.68 0.36 2.76
C HIS A 248 14.82 0.44 3.81
N GLN A 249 15.86 1.25 3.59
CA GLN A 249 16.89 1.53 4.62
C GLN A 249 16.31 2.26 5.85
N LEU A 250 15.10 2.79 5.75
CA LEU A 250 14.46 3.56 6.80
C LEU A 250 13.46 2.74 7.64
N ASN A 251 13.18 1.49 7.26
CA ASN A 251 12.14 0.63 7.85
C ASN A 251 12.41 0.17 9.29
N TYR A 252 13.63 0.34 9.78
CA TYR A 252 14.08 -0.16 11.10
C TYR A 252 14.58 0.97 12.00
N LEU A 253 14.28 2.22 11.64
CA LEU A 253 14.82 3.38 12.31
C LEU A 253 13.91 3.89 13.43
N ARG A 254 13.74 3.11 14.51
CA ARG A 254 13.18 3.64 15.76
C ARG A 254 14.04 4.79 16.28
N ASN A 255 13.40 5.82 16.82
CA ASN A 255 14.04 7.08 17.20
C ASN A 255 13.16 7.91 18.16
N ASN A 256 13.79 8.85 18.87
CA ASN A 256 13.11 9.79 19.78
C ASN A 256 12.51 10.98 19.02
N ARG A 257 11.86 10.73 17.88
CA ARG A 257 11.30 11.79 17.01
C ARG A 257 10.21 12.61 17.65
N HIS A 258 9.46 12.05 18.60
CA HIS A 258 8.47 12.80 19.36
C HIS A 258 9.08 14.06 20.00
N ILE A 259 10.33 14.00 20.49
CA ILE A 259 11.03 15.15 21.11
C ILE A 259 11.24 16.30 20.14
N VAL A 260 11.83 16.06 18.96
CA VAL A 260 12.06 17.11 17.94
C VAL A 260 10.75 17.67 17.41
N ASN A 261 9.69 16.89 17.53
CA ASN A 261 8.37 17.27 17.12
C ASN A 261 7.54 17.92 18.25
N GLY A 262 8.04 18.00 19.48
CA GLY A 262 7.29 18.54 20.62
C GLY A 262 6.06 17.70 20.98
N LEU A 263 6.09 16.40 20.70
CA LEU A 263 5.00 15.46 20.91
C LEU A 263 5.22 14.62 22.19
N GLY A 264 4.11 14.12 22.74
CA GLY A 264 4.09 13.23 23.89
C GLY A 264 4.89 11.93 23.68
N HIS A 265 5.29 11.31 24.78
CA HIS A 265 6.10 10.08 24.79
C HIS A 265 5.33 8.83 24.31
N ASP A 266 4.01 8.91 24.38
CA ASP A 266 2.98 7.98 23.95
C ASP A 266 2.67 8.08 22.45
N HIS A 267 3.08 9.16 21.78
CA HIS A 267 2.75 9.39 20.37
C HIS A 267 3.25 8.25 19.42
N PRO A 268 2.43 7.76 18.47
CA PRO A 268 2.74 6.63 17.59
C PRO A 268 4.06 6.77 16.80
N ILE A 269 4.42 7.99 16.40
CA ILE A 269 5.70 8.32 15.73
C ILE A 269 6.96 7.81 16.46
N ARG A 270 6.86 7.51 17.76
CA ARG A 270 7.94 6.96 18.55
C ARG A 270 8.18 5.47 18.26
N SER A 271 7.12 4.69 18.13
CA SER A 271 7.21 3.23 17.93
C SER A 271 7.31 2.86 16.46
N GLU A 272 6.98 3.79 15.55
CA GLU A 272 6.99 3.58 14.11
C GLU A 272 8.18 4.25 13.41
N PRO A 273 8.81 3.59 12.41
CA PRO A 273 9.92 4.14 11.63
C PRO A 273 9.47 5.23 10.64
N PRO A 274 10.39 6.13 10.21
CA PRO A 274 10.15 7.15 9.18
C PRO A 274 9.53 6.65 7.88
N TYR A 275 9.73 5.37 7.56
CA TYR A 275 9.12 4.72 6.41
C TYR A 275 7.60 4.92 6.34
N HIS A 276 6.89 4.90 7.48
CA HIS A 276 5.42 5.00 7.50
C HIS A 276 4.92 6.35 6.99
N GLU A 277 5.59 7.45 7.36
CA GLU A 277 5.27 8.78 6.82
C GLU A 277 5.58 8.86 5.32
N GLN A 278 6.68 8.25 4.90
CA GLN A 278 7.10 8.26 3.50
C GLN A 278 6.13 7.53 2.56
N LEU A 279 5.34 6.58 3.06
CA LEU A 279 4.33 5.90 2.25
C LEU A 279 3.33 6.89 1.65
N ALA A 280 2.83 7.84 2.46
CA ALA A 280 1.85 8.82 2.02
C ALA A 280 2.44 9.81 0.98
N ASP A 281 3.71 10.21 1.13
CA ASP A 281 4.39 11.07 0.15
C ASP A 281 4.53 10.43 -1.24
N LEU A 282 4.42 9.09 -1.38
CA LEU A 282 4.44 8.42 -2.68
C LEU A 282 3.23 8.80 -3.55
N HIS A 283 2.14 9.27 -2.94
CA HIS A 283 0.90 9.61 -3.64
C HIS A 283 0.94 10.97 -4.35
N LEU A 284 1.75 11.91 -3.84
CA LEU A 284 1.82 13.29 -4.34
C LEU A 284 1.95 13.44 -5.86
N PRO A 285 2.74 12.60 -6.58
CA PRO A 285 2.90 12.74 -8.03
C PRO A 285 1.66 12.39 -8.85
N HIS A 286 0.65 11.75 -8.25
CA HIS A 286 -0.51 11.19 -8.95
C HIS A 286 -1.82 11.28 -8.16
N ALA A 287 -1.85 11.95 -7.01
CA ALA A 287 -3.03 12.07 -6.15
C ALA A 287 -4.23 12.64 -6.92
N GLU A 288 -3.98 13.58 -7.84
CA GLU A 288 -5.01 14.15 -8.71
C GLU A 288 -5.55 13.17 -9.76
N LYS A 289 -5.01 11.96 -9.91
CA LYS A 289 -5.45 10.93 -10.86
C LYS A 289 -5.99 9.67 -10.18
N GLU A 290 -5.64 9.42 -8.91
CA GLU A 290 -6.20 8.31 -8.13
C GLU A 290 -7.68 8.62 -7.82
N ARG A 291 -8.60 7.77 -8.31
CA ARG A 291 -10.05 8.00 -8.22
C ARG A 291 -10.78 7.03 -7.31
N LEU A 292 -10.21 5.85 -7.15
CA LEU A 292 -10.90 4.71 -6.55
C LEU A 292 -9.89 3.75 -5.94
N CYS A 293 -10.11 3.38 -4.69
CA CYS A 293 -9.37 2.35 -3.98
C CYS A 293 -10.28 1.15 -3.76
N VAL A 294 -9.84 -0.07 -4.08
CA VAL A 294 -10.66 -1.29 -3.98
C VAL A 294 -9.87 -2.40 -3.32
N ALA A 295 -10.51 -3.15 -2.43
CA ALA A 295 -9.95 -4.37 -1.85
C ALA A 295 -10.97 -5.49 -1.79
N ASP A 296 -10.53 -6.67 -2.24
CA ASP A 296 -11.13 -7.94 -1.84
C ASP A 296 -10.55 -8.32 -0.48
N ALA A 297 -11.40 -8.28 0.54
CA ALA A 297 -11.06 -8.67 1.90
C ALA A 297 -11.79 -9.94 2.32
N THR A 298 -12.33 -10.72 1.37
CA THR A 298 -13.02 -11.98 1.69
C THR A 298 -12.11 -12.89 2.50
N GLN A 299 -10.80 -12.82 2.19
CA GLN A 299 -9.71 -13.40 2.96
C GLN A 299 -8.65 -12.32 3.27
N ILE A 300 -8.15 -12.30 4.51
CA ILE A 300 -7.09 -11.37 4.95
C ILE A 300 -6.00 -12.10 5.73
N ILE A 301 -4.80 -11.50 5.77
CA ILE A 301 -3.65 -12.03 6.51
C ILE A 301 -3.52 -11.27 7.84
N LEU A 302 -3.60 -12.00 8.96
CA LEU A 302 -3.56 -11.43 10.31
C LEU A 302 -2.18 -11.54 11.00
N THR A 303 -1.31 -12.41 10.51
CA THR A 303 0.04 -12.62 11.07
C THR A 303 1.08 -12.71 9.96
N GLY A 304 2.23 -12.06 10.18
CA GLY A 304 3.34 -12.06 9.23
C GLY A 304 3.09 -11.18 8.00
N GLY A 305 3.44 -11.72 6.82
CA GLY A 305 3.48 -11.01 5.54
C GLY A 305 4.86 -10.44 5.16
N PRO A 306 5.08 -10.02 3.90
CA PRO A 306 4.06 -9.94 2.87
C PRO A 306 3.74 -11.27 2.17
N ASP A 307 4.68 -12.20 2.08
CA ASP A 307 4.55 -13.40 1.20
C ASP A 307 4.29 -14.71 1.92
N GLN A 308 4.32 -14.70 3.25
CA GLN A 308 4.12 -15.88 4.06
C GLN A 308 3.36 -15.52 5.34
N THR A 309 2.66 -16.50 5.86
CA THR A 309 1.97 -16.44 7.15
C THR A 309 2.08 -17.81 7.81
N ASP A 310 2.21 -17.84 9.14
CA ASP A 310 2.17 -19.07 9.94
C ASP A 310 0.77 -19.57 10.24
N ARG A 311 -0.24 -18.74 9.98
CA ARG A 311 -1.62 -19.05 10.27
C ARG A 311 -2.43 -19.06 8.99
N PRO A 312 -3.51 -19.84 8.93
CA PRO A 312 -4.44 -19.72 7.82
C PRO A 312 -5.00 -18.28 7.74
N PHE A 313 -5.45 -17.91 6.54
CA PHE A 313 -6.08 -16.62 6.32
C PHE A 313 -7.41 -16.51 7.06
N CYS A 314 -7.72 -15.31 7.56
CA CYS A 314 -9.01 -15.04 8.18
C CYS A 314 -10.06 -14.79 7.09
N GLN A 315 -11.17 -15.53 7.14
CA GLN A 315 -12.33 -15.29 6.29
C GLN A 315 -13.19 -14.16 6.88
N THR A 316 -13.00 -12.93 6.40
CA THR A 316 -13.93 -11.85 6.80
C THR A 316 -15.15 -11.77 5.90
N ASN A 317 -15.08 -12.34 4.68
CA ASN A 317 -16.14 -12.27 3.68
C ASN A 317 -16.53 -10.82 3.32
N LEU A 318 -15.62 -9.85 3.43
CA LEU A 318 -15.92 -8.45 3.12
C LEU A 318 -15.24 -8.01 1.83
N VAL A 319 -15.84 -7.05 1.12
CA VAL A 319 -15.22 -6.30 0.04
C VAL A 319 -15.37 -4.82 0.32
N LEU A 320 -14.44 -4.00 -0.17
CA LEU A 320 -14.35 -2.58 0.13
C LEU A 320 -14.05 -1.79 -1.15
N ALA A 321 -14.75 -0.67 -1.33
CA ALA A 321 -14.34 0.40 -2.23
C ALA A 321 -14.36 1.74 -1.51
N ALA A 322 -13.44 2.63 -1.83
CA ALA A 322 -13.34 3.96 -1.24
C ALA A 322 -12.91 5.01 -2.26
N SER A 323 -13.36 6.25 -2.06
CA SER A 323 -13.05 7.40 -2.92
C SER A 323 -11.61 7.89 -2.78
N ASP A 324 -10.96 7.57 -1.66
CA ASP A 324 -9.60 8.01 -1.36
C ASP A 324 -8.89 7.03 -0.41
N ILE A 325 -7.58 7.23 -0.30
CA ILE A 325 -6.66 6.32 0.39
C ILE A 325 -6.81 6.36 1.91
N ILE A 326 -7.31 7.47 2.48
CA ILE A 326 -7.50 7.61 3.93
C ILE A 326 -8.75 6.82 4.32
N ALA A 327 -9.86 7.05 3.61
CA ALA A 327 -11.09 6.27 3.79
C ALA A 327 -10.83 4.76 3.60
N ALA A 328 -10.05 4.41 2.56
CA ALA A 328 -9.64 3.03 2.31
C ALA A 328 -8.90 2.41 3.51
N ASP A 329 -7.85 3.06 4.02
CA ASP A 329 -7.00 2.48 5.06
C ASP A 329 -7.64 2.52 6.45
N VAL A 330 -8.43 3.55 6.78
CA VAL A 330 -9.18 3.62 8.04
C VAL A 330 -10.18 2.46 8.15
N VAL A 331 -10.94 2.19 7.07
CA VAL A 331 -11.90 1.09 7.05
C VAL A 331 -11.19 -0.26 6.96
N SER A 332 -10.08 -0.33 6.24
CA SER A 332 -9.27 -1.56 6.16
C SER A 332 -8.68 -1.96 7.51
N LEU A 333 -8.25 -1.00 8.32
CA LEU A 333 -7.83 -1.27 9.71
C LEU A 333 -8.99 -1.78 10.55
N ALA A 334 -10.20 -1.23 10.40
CA ALA A 334 -11.37 -1.73 11.11
C ALA A 334 -11.70 -3.18 10.73
N ILE A 335 -11.57 -3.54 9.45
CA ILE A 335 -11.72 -4.92 8.94
C ILE A 335 -10.61 -5.82 9.50
N LEU A 336 -9.36 -5.36 9.49
CA LEU A 336 -8.22 -6.12 9.99
C LEU A 336 -8.36 -6.40 11.50
N ARG A 337 -8.75 -5.39 12.28
CA ARG A 337 -9.06 -5.49 13.71
C ARG A 337 -10.24 -6.42 13.99
N TYR A 338 -11.31 -6.35 13.19
CA TYR A 338 -12.42 -7.30 13.25
C TYR A 338 -11.91 -8.74 13.09
N GLY A 339 -11.11 -8.98 12.05
CA GLY A 339 -10.50 -10.26 11.78
C GLY A 339 -9.67 -10.77 12.96
N THR A 340 -8.81 -9.92 13.54
CA THR A 340 -8.00 -10.25 14.73
C THR A 340 -8.83 -10.66 15.96
N LEU A 341 -10.04 -10.13 16.12
CA LEU A 341 -10.92 -10.47 17.24
C LEU A 341 -11.77 -11.72 16.99
N LYS A 342 -12.16 -11.97 15.74
CA LYS A 342 -13.18 -12.97 15.38
C LYS A 342 -12.64 -14.20 14.68
N ALA A 343 -11.39 -14.18 14.24
CA ALA A 343 -10.79 -15.32 13.59
C ALA A 343 -10.74 -16.53 14.55
N PRO A 344 -11.28 -17.69 14.16
CA PRO A 344 -11.26 -18.89 14.99
C PRO A 344 -9.84 -19.44 15.24
N ASP A 345 -8.88 -19.08 14.40
CA ASP A 345 -7.44 -19.41 14.45
C ASP A 345 -6.53 -18.17 14.56
N GLY A 346 -7.06 -16.97 14.33
CA GLY A 346 -6.39 -15.69 14.47
C GLY A 346 -6.58 -15.12 15.86
N LEU A 347 -5.64 -15.47 16.74
CA LEU A 347 -5.24 -14.78 17.98
C LEU A 347 -6.28 -14.59 19.09
N LEU A 348 -7.58 -14.56 18.83
CA LEU A 348 -8.62 -14.26 19.83
C LEU A 348 -8.31 -12.95 20.59
N GLY A 349 -7.82 -11.93 19.86
CA GLY A 349 -7.38 -10.66 20.43
C GLY A 349 -6.00 -10.68 21.11
N GLN A 350 -5.20 -11.74 20.98
CA GLN A 350 -3.83 -11.76 21.49
C GLN A 350 -2.87 -11.01 20.55
N ALA A 351 -2.10 -10.06 21.09
CA ALA A 351 -1.03 -9.41 20.33
C ALA A 351 0.31 -10.12 20.58
N GLU A 352 1.05 -10.40 19.51
CA GLU A 352 2.44 -10.85 19.59
C GLU A 352 3.33 -9.75 18.99
N PRO A 353 4.33 -9.22 19.72
CA PRO A 353 5.13 -8.11 19.21
C PRO A 353 5.87 -8.51 17.92
N GLN A 354 5.75 -7.66 16.90
CA GLN A 354 6.55 -7.76 15.68
C GLN A 354 8.05 -7.66 16.02
N PRO A 355 8.94 -8.39 15.31
CA PRO A 355 10.39 -8.29 15.52
C PRO A 355 10.87 -6.85 15.31
N ALA A 356 11.64 -6.31 16.26
CA ALA A 356 11.94 -4.89 16.33
C ALA A 356 13.12 -4.44 15.45
N GLY A 357 13.75 -5.33 14.68
CA GLY A 357 14.77 -4.95 13.71
C GLY A 357 15.65 -6.08 13.16
N TRP A 358 16.54 -5.72 12.23
CA TRP A 358 17.42 -6.63 11.51
C TRP A 358 18.30 -7.50 12.43
N LEU A 359 18.77 -6.96 13.55
CA LEU A 359 19.62 -7.71 14.51
C LEU A 359 18.84 -8.76 15.30
N GLU A 360 17.53 -8.56 15.51
CA GLU A 360 16.65 -9.53 16.17
C GLU A 360 16.21 -10.61 15.17
N ALA A 361 15.93 -10.19 13.93
CA ALA A 361 15.69 -11.08 12.78
C ALA A 361 16.95 -11.87 12.34
N VAL A 362 18.16 -11.35 12.56
CA VAL A 362 19.44 -12.03 12.26
C VAL A 362 19.93 -12.86 13.45
N ARG A 363 19.51 -12.54 14.69
CA ARG A 363 19.79 -13.37 15.88
C ARG A 363 18.98 -14.67 15.91
N SER A 364 17.95 -14.83 15.07
CA SER A 364 17.53 -16.17 14.63
C SER A 364 18.57 -16.73 13.65
N LYS A 365 19.70 -17.13 14.23
CA LYS A 365 20.86 -17.87 13.71
C LYS A 365 21.03 -17.99 12.18
N TYR A 366 21.88 -17.10 11.63
CA TYR A 366 22.85 -17.31 10.54
C TYR A 366 22.35 -17.62 9.09
N LYS A 367 22.28 -16.61 8.21
CA LYS A 367 23.24 -16.32 7.11
C LYS A 367 22.70 -15.31 6.08
N ASP A 368 23.64 -14.53 5.55
CA ASP A 368 23.61 -13.63 4.39
C ASP A 368 22.40 -13.71 3.43
N LEU A 369 21.71 -12.56 3.24
CA LEU A 369 21.03 -12.06 2.03
C LEU A 369 20.47 -13.08 1.01
N ARG A 370 19.98 -14.22 1.48
CA ARG A 370 19.23 -15.21 0.73
C ARG A 370 18.08 -15.64 1.61
N TRP A 371 16.89 -15.62 1.04
CA TRP A 371 15.68 -16.20 1.60
C TRP A 371 15.87 -17.73 1.61
N PRO A 372 16.05 -18.38 2.77
CA PRO A 372 16.10 -19.85 2.85
C PRO A 372 14.67 -20.39 2.67
N GLU A 373 14.54 -21.49 1.95
CA GLU A 373 13.24 -22.05 1.54
C GLU A 373 12.43 -22.67 2.70
N GLU A 374 13.03 -22.95 3.86
CA GLU A 374 12.41 -23.87 4.84
C GLU A 374 12.29 -23.38 6.30
N GLU A 375 12.74 -22.17 6.69
CA GLU A 375 12.73 -21.76 8.12
C GLU A 375 12.39 -20.29 8.46
N HIS A 376 11.40 -19.61 7.84
CA HIS A 376 11.10 -18.21 8.26
C HIS A 376 9.62 -17.81 8.26
N ILE A 377 8.90 -18.22 9.30
CA ILE A 377 7.71 -17.48 9.72
C ILE A 377 8.16 -16.20 10.44
N PHE A 378 7.86 -15.04 9.87
CA PHE A 378 7.91 -13.79 10.61
C PHE A 378 6.67 -13.69 11.50
N ARG A 379 6.88 -13.88 12.80
CA ARG A 379 5.82 -13.89 13.81
C ARG A 379 5.45 -12.48 14.22
N GLY A 380 4.18 -12.29 14.57
CA GLY A 380 3.72 -11.09 15.23
C GLY A 380 2.42 -10.54 14.65
N THR A 381 1.65 -9.93 15.54
CA THR A 381 0.45 -9.13 15.25
C THR A 381 0.70 -7.78 15.87
N ASP A 382 0.57 -6.72 15.09
CA ASP A 382 0.78 -5.39 15.65
C ASP A 382 -0.16 -5.17 16.84
N SER A 383 0.38 -4.68 17.96
CA SER A 383 -0.41 -4.49 19.19
C SER A 383 -1.59 -3.55 18.96
N LYS A 384 -1.49 -2.65 17.98
CA LYS A 384 -2.61 -1.81 17.53
C LYS A 384 -3.82 -2.60 17.08
N LEU A 385 -3.71 -3.86 16.68
CA LEU A 385 -4.88 -4.64 16.25
C LEU A 385 -5.71 -5.16 17.43
N CYS A 386 -5.12 -5.22 18.62
CA CYS A 386 -5.74 -5.72 19.84
C CYS A 386 -6.01 -4.62 20.88
N ASP A 387 -5.50 -3.41 20.64
CA ASP A 387 -5.69 -2.27 21.53
C ASP A 387 -7.10 -1.68 21.33
N PRO A 388 -7.99 -1.73 22.34
CA PRO A 388 -9.35 -1.20 22.22
C PRO A 388 -9.39 0.34 22.11
N GLU A 389 -8.36 1.03 22.60
CA GLU A 389 -8.29 2.49 22.60
C GLU A 389 -7.67 3.04 21.30
N PHE A 390 -6.92 2.22 20.57
CA PHE A 390 -6.26 2.64 19.33
C PHE A 390 -7.29 3.15 18.30
N SER A 391 -7.10 4.38 17.82
CA SER A 391 -7.86 4.91 16.69
C SER A 391 -7.14 4.61 15.38
N ASN A 392 -7.88 4.13 14.39
CA ASN A 392 -7.34 3.89 13.04
C ASN A 392 -6.75 5.17 12.41
N TRP A 393 -7.25 6.34 12.82
CA TRP A 393 -6.78 7.66 12.38
C TRP A 393 -5.40 8.04 12.93
N ASP A 394 -4.91 7.32 13.94
CA ASP A 394 -3.63 7.55 14.59
C ASP A 394 -2.49 6.69 14.02
N TRP A 395 -2.76 5.81 13.05
CA TRP A 395 -1.67 5.15 12.33
C TRP A 395 -0.82 6.20 11.59
N VAL A 396 0.51 6.15 11.72
CA VAL A 396 1.39 7.25 11.26
C VAL A 396 1.26 7.52 9.76
N ALA A 397 1.05 6.48 8.95
CA ALA A 397 0.81 6.64 7.51
C ALA A 397 -0.48 7.42 7.22
N ILE A 398 -1.57 7.13 7.96
CA ILE A 398 -2.84 7.87 7.85
C ILE A 398 -2.66 9.31 8.36
N GLN A 399 -1.99 9.52 9.51
CA GLN A 399 -1.72 10.87 10.00
C GLN A 399 -1.02 11.73 8.95
N ARG A 400 0.03 11.18 8.30
CA ARG A 400 0.75 11.89 7.25
C ARG A 400 -0.11 12.12 6.01
N ALA A 401 -0.92 11.15 5.59
CA ALA A 401 -1.82 11.33 4.46
C ALA A 401 -2.85 12.47 4.72
N ARG A 402 -3.33 12.59 5.96
CA ARG A 402 -4.21 13.69 6.39
C ARG A 402 -3.50 15.05 6.37
N GLU A 403 -2.26 15.12 6.84
CA GLU A 403 -1.44 16.35 6.77
C GLU A 403 -1.21 16.82 5.33
N LEU A 404 -1.13 15.88 4.39
CA LEU A 404 -0.99 16.14 2.95
C LEU A 404 -2.32 16.44 2.24
N GLY A 405 -3.46 16.33 2.93
CA GLY A 405 -4.78 16.56 2.35
C GLY A 405 -5.18 15.52 1.29
N LEU A 406 -4.72 14.28 1.41
CA LEU A 406 -4.94 13.21 0.41
C LEU A 406 -6.30 12.51 0.51
N GLY A 407 -7.26 13.07 1.25
CA GLY A 407 -8.57 12.45 1.50
C GLY A 407 -9.26 13.04 2.73
N ALA A 408 -10.01 12.20 3.45
CA ALA A 408 -10.75 12.58 4.65
C ALA A 408 -9.85 13.26 5.69
N ALA A 409 -10.26 14.42 6.24
CA ALA A 409 -9.48 15.09 7.28
C ALA A 409 -9.72 14.49 8.67
N GLY A 410 -10.86 13.84 8.89
CA GLY A 410 -11.22 13.15 10.12
C GLY A 410 -12.52 12.33 9.97
N PRO A 411 -13.00 11.72 11.07
CA PRO A 411 -14.20 10.87 11.06
C PRO A 411 -15.45 11.55 10.48
N ASP A 412 -15.63 12.85 10.75
CA ASP A 412 -16.81 13.61 10.28
C ASP A 412 -16.84 13.77 8.74
N ASP A 413 -15.69 13.63 8.07
CA ASP A 413 -15.60 13.67 6.61
C ASP A 413 -15.78 12.29 5.95
N LEU A 414 -15.83 11.20 6.74
CA LEU A 414 -15.95 9.83 6.25
C LEU A 414 -17.41 9.37 6.26
N ARG A 415 -17.97 9.20 5.06
CA ARG A 415 -19.27 8.55 4.85
C ARG A 415 -19.08 7.04 4.66
N LEU A 416 -19.51 6.26 5.65
CA LEU A 416 -19.59 4.80 5.54
C LEU A 416 -20.92 4.38 4.91
N VAL A 417 -20.84 3.54 3.89
CA VAL A 417 -21.99 3.04 3.13
C VAL A 417 -22.00 1.51 3.14
N PHE A 418 -23.19 0.94 3.27
CA PHE A 418 -23.41 -0.51 3.25
C PHE A 418 -24.64 -0.78 2.37
N PRO A 419 -24.74 -1.97 1.74
CA PRO A 419 -25.98 -2.40 1.10
C PRO A 419 -27.18 -2.31 2.06
N GLU A 420 -28.36 -2.05 1.51
CA GLU A 420 -29.59 -2.01 2.27
C GLU A 420 -29.93 -3.39 2.86
N ALA A 421 -30.71 -3.41 3.94
CA ALA A 421 -31.13 -4.68 4.55
C ALA A 421 -31.98 -5.50 3.56
N GLY A 422 -31.64 -6.78 3.40
CA GLY A 422 -32.26 -7.67 2.41
C GLY A 422 -31.73 -7.52 0.97
N ALA A 423 -30.82 -6.58 0.69
CA ALA A 423 -30.17 -6.47 -0.60
C ALA A 423 -29.11 -7.56 -0.81
N PRO A 424 -28.73 -7.89 -2.07
CA PRO A 424 -27.55 -8.70 -2.31
C PRO A 424 -26.33 -8.14 -1.58
N PHE A 425 -25.52 -9.03 -1.01
CA PHE A 425 -24.29 -8.68 -0.28
C PHE A 425 -24.51 -7.84 1.00
N GLU A 426 -25.71 -7.89 1.59
CA GLU A 426 -25.98 -7.31 2.91
C GLU A 426 -24.90 -7.68 3.93
N VAL A 427 -24.33 -6.67 4.58
CA VAL A 427 -23.38 -6.85 5.67
C VAL A 427 -24.12 -7.19 6.95
N SER A 428 -23.73 -8.28 7.59
CA SER A 428 -24.29 -8.71 8.88
C SER A 428 -24.25 -7.58 9.92
N ARG A 429 -25.30 -7.52 10.75
CA ARG A 429 -25.47 -6.46 11.76
C ARG A 429 -24.25 -6.31 12.68
N GLU A 430 -23.60 -7.42 13.04
CA GLU A 430 -22.39 -7.44 13.87
C GLU A 430 -21.21 -6.75 13.17
N LYS A 431 -20.89 -7.16 11.94
CA LYS A 431 -19.80 -6.56 11.15
C LYS A 431 -20.06 -5.09 10.88
N ARG A 432 -21.28 -4.73 10.50
CA ARG A 432 -21.67 -3.34 10.25
C ARG A 432 -21.49 -2.48 11.49
N ALA A 433 -21.94 -2.95 12.66
CA ALA A 433 -21.78 -2.22 13.91
C ALA A 433 -20.30 -2.03 14.27
N TRP A 434 -19.51 -3.11 14.20
CA TRP A 434 -18.08 -3.06 14.49
C TRP A 434 -17.33 -2.08 13.57
N ILE A 435 -17.49 -2.22 12.25
CA ILE A 435 -16.78 -1.38 11.27
C ILE A 435 -17.15 0.08 11.47
N THR A 436 -18.43 0.37 11.71
CA THR A 436 -18.91 1.74 11.95
C THR A 436 -18.27 2.33 13.20
N GLU A 437 -18.29 1.61 14.31
CA GLU A 437 -17.72 2.07 15.58
C GLU A 437 -16.20 2.27 15.49
N ASP A 438 -15.47 1.30 14.97
CA ASP A 438 -14.01 1.31 14.97
C ASP A 438 -13.43 2.28 13.92
N ALA A 439 -14.02 2.36 12.73
CA ALA A 439 -13.58 3.30 11.70
C ALA A 439 -13.89 4.76 12.04
N LEU A 440 -14.95 5.05 12.80
CA LEU A 440 -15.31 6.41 13.20
C LEU A 440 -14.74 6.83 14.56
N ARG A 441 -13.96 5.97 15.24
CA ARG A 441 -13.31 6.32 16.52
C ARG A 441 -12.38 7.53 16.32
N PRO A 442 -12.58 8.66 17.05
CA PRO A 442 -11.79 9.86 16.83
C PRO A 442 -10.29 9.64 17.11
N PRO A 443 -9.40 10.34 16.39
CA PRO A 443 -7.97 10.30 16.67
C PRO A 443 -7.69 10.85 18.07
N GLN A 444 -6.76 10.22 18.80
CA GLN A 444 -6.28 10.69 20.10
C GLN A 444 -5.23 11.78 19.96
N TYR A 445 -4.50 11.83 18.84
CA TYR A 445 -3.39 12.75 18.63
C TYR A 445 -3.76 13.86 17.64
N SER A 446 -3.37 15.10 17.98
CA SER A 446 -3.54 16.26 17.10
C SER A 446 -2.54 16.22 15.94
N LEU A 447 -3.00 16.50 14.72
CA LEU A 447 -2.13 16.69 13.56
C LEU A 447 -1.24 17.93 13.74
N LYS A 448 -0.03 17.87 13.18
CA LYS A 448 0.78 19.08 12.99
C LYS A 448 0.26 19.82 11.78
N ARG A 449 -0.38 20.97 11.97
CA ARG A 449 -0.60 21.89 10.86
C ARG A 449 0.77 22.44 10.44
N ASN A 450 1.19 22.13 9.22
CA ASN A 450 2.28 22.87 8.58
C ASN A 450 1.83 24.34 8.52
N SER A 451 2.50 25.19 9.26
CA SER A 451 2.29 26.64 9.29
C SER A 451 3.12 27.33 8.22
#